data_AF-A0A7K2MBK6-F1
#
_entry.id   AF-A0A7K2MBK6-F1
#
_cell.length_a   1.000
_cell.length_b   1.000
_cell.length_c   1.000
_cell.angle_alpha   90.00
_cell.angle_beta   90.00
_cell.angle_gamma   90.00
#
_symmetry.space_group_name_H-M   'P 1'
#
loop_
_entity.id
_entity.type
_entity.pdbx_description
1 polymer ?
#
loop_
_entity_poly.entity_id
_entity_poly.type
_entity_poly.pdbx_seq_one_letter_code
_entity_poly.pdbx_strand_id
1 'polypeptide(L)'
;DGAGLAPPAGGGGDGQAEGDTASGGSEAKGGGGGAPAEAKKDAPRGPLPFRPGDGPNLFVQFAQVRLATFPADSPCRLTDHHTVGMMDTATVEALKCWQRQVDGIYDGVMVKTDGLGNLGRSTMTALLMAHLGKNTADIQPGEDNPNVVWFNSVLLWATYDRITDNVVTTQSLFIRSNMQYLQGVKPRAHAPVNDALKERVKLYQRAMGLPVTGTVDDATYRQLHGGRIVSQDQPGEVTADNYPPLPATDQ
;
A
#
# COMPACT_ATOMS: atom_id res chain seq x y z
N ASP A 1 5.26 -27.37 -13.76
CA ASP A 1 6.41 -27.28 -12.84
C ASP A 1 6.17 -26.17 -11.84
N GLY A 2 5.76 -26.56 -10.63
CA GLY A 2 5.29 -25.67 -9.57
C GLY A 2 6.40 -25.31 -8.60
N ALA A 3 6.58 -24.01 -8.36
CA ALA A 3 7.36 -23.50 -7.24
C ALA A 3 6.38 -23.03 -6.14
N GLY A 4 6.22 -23.86 -5.10
CA GLY A 4 5.52 -23.49 -3.88
C GLY A 4 6.40 -22.61 -3.01
N LEU A 5 5.90 -21.44 -2.61
CA LEU A 5 6.54 -20.56 -1.64
C LEU A 5 6.11 -20.97 -0.24
N ALA A 6 7.08 -21.42 0.56
CA ALA A 6 6.89 -21.75 1.98
C ALA A 6 6.83 -20.48 2.85
N PRO A 7 6.07 -20.49 3.96
CA PRO A 7 6.09 -19.40 4.95
C PRO A 7 7.30 -19.50 5.89
N PRO A 8 7.84 -18.38 6.40
CA PRO A 8 8.88 -18.42 7.42
C PRO A 8 8.31 -18.79 8.80
N ALA A 9 9.03 -19.67 9.48
CA ALA A 9 8.77 -20.15 10.83
C ALA A 9 9.04 -19.06 11.88
N GLY A 10 8.20 -19.04 12.92
CA GLY A 10 8.41 -18.24 14.13
C GLY A 10 9.44 -18.88 15.07
N GLY A 11 10.17 -18.04 15.79
CA GLY A 11 11.02 -18.42 16.90
C GLY A 11 10.95 -17.37 17.99
N GLY A 12 10.30 -17.73 19.10
CA GLY A 12 10.40 -17.01 20.37
C GLY A 12 11.57 -17.53 21.20
N GLY A 13 12.05 -16.72 22.13
CA GLY A 13 13.06 -17.09 23.11
C GLY A 13 13.39 -15.94 24.04
N ASP A 14 12.76 -15.93 25.21
CA ASP A 14 13.13 -15.12 26.38
C ASP A 14 14.46 -15.59 26.99
N GLY A 15 15.22 -14.64 27.56
CA GLY A 15 16.43 -14.93 28.33
C GLY A 15 16.93 -13.71 29.11
N GLN A 16 16.57 -13.65 30.39
CA GLN A 16 17.15 -12.79 31.43
C GLN A 16 18.55 -13.27 31.83
N ALA A 17 19.47 -12.35 32.11
CA ALA A 17 20.46 -12.48 33.19
C ALA A 17 21.17 -11.13 33.48
N GLU A 18 21.27 -10.84 34.78
CA GLU A 18 21.90 -9.69 35.43
C GLU A 18 23.44 -9.80 35.44
N GLY A 19 24.10 -8.67 35.71
CA GLY A 19 25.54 -8.62 36.00
C GLY A 19 26.02 -7.21 36.34
N ASP A 20 26.03 -6.89 37.64
CA ASP A 20 26.64 -5.70 38.24
C ASP A 20 28.16 -5.62 38.01
N THR A 21 28.71 -4.40 37.92
CA THR A 21 29.96 -4.01 38.61
C THR A 21 30.22 -2.49 38.58
N ALA A 22 29.97 -1.88 39.75
CA ALA A 22 30.77 -0.90 40.49
C ALA A 22 31.70 0.15 39.81
N SER A 23 31.40 1.41 40.17
CA SER A 23 32.28 2.39 40.87
C SER A 23 33.33 3.21 40.10
N GLY A 24 33.19 4.54 40.21
CA GLY A 24 34.32 5.42 40.56
C GLY A 24 34.45 6.73 39.77
N GLY A 25 34.37 7.88 40.46
CA GLY A 25 35.22 9.04 40.15
C GLY A 25 34.54 10.37 39.85
N SER A 26 34.77 11.35 40.73
CA SER A 26 34.25 12.72 40.78
C SER A 26 34.83 13.72 39.77
N GLU A 27 34.01 14.76 39.53
CA GLU A 27 34.30 16.20 39.29
C GLU A 27 35.18 16.67 38.11
N ALA A 28 34.59 17.52 37.24
CA ALA A 28 35.14 18.83 36.87
C ALA A 28 34.08 19.74 36.22
N LYS A 29 33.98 20.98 36.72
CA LYS A 29 33.32 22.14 36.10
C LYS A 29 34.05 22.56 34.82
N GLY A 30 33.32 23.01 33.81
CA GLY A 30 33.87 23.80 32.69
C GLY A 30 32.77 24.29 31.76
N GLY A 31 32.43 25.57 31.83
CA GLY A 31 31.50 26.21 30.90
C GLY A 31 32.17 26.63 29.60
N GLY A 32 31.34 26.93 28.60
CA GLY A 32 31.74 27.72 27.43
C GLY A 32 31.34 27.10 26.10
N GLY A 33 30.53 27.85 25.34
CA GLY A 33 30.37 27.64 23.90
C GLY A 33 29.14 26.84 23.50
N GLY A 34 27.96 27.44 23.61
CA GLY A 34 26.81 26.99 22.82
C GLY A 34 27.12 27.19 21.34
N ALA A 35 27.64 26.16 20.69
CA ALA A 35 27.63 26.05 19.24
C ALA A 35 26.16 26.11 18.78
N PRO A 36 25.83 26.81 17.69
CA PRO A 36 24.49 26.74 17.12
C PRO A 36 24.22 25.26 16.84
N ALA A 37 23.12 24.75 17.41
CA ALA A 37 22.69 23.39 17.17
C ALA A 37 22.64 23.20 15.66
N GLU A 38 23.53 22.36 15.12
CA GLU A 38 23.47 21.95 13.73
C GLU A 38 22.04 21.47 13.50
N ALA A 39 21.36 22.14 12.57
CA ALA A 39 20.03 21.71 12.15
C ALA A 39 20.13 20.23 11.85
N LYS A 40 19.41 19.40 12.63
CA LYS A 40 19.29 17.97 12.35
C LYS A 40 18.91 17.88 10.88
N LYS A 41 19.83 17.39 10.05
CA LYS A 41 19.48 16.97 8.69
C LYS A 41 18.32 16.01 8.87
N ASP A 42 17.16 16.37 8.34
CA ASP A 42 16.00 15.49 8.32
C ASP A 42 16.50 14.12 7.85
N ALA A 43 16.24 13.08 8.66
CA ALA A 43 16.49 11.73 8.22
C ALA A 43 15.85 11.55 6.84
N PRO A 44 16.49 10.83 5.89
CA PRO A 44 15.95 10.64 4.55
C PRO A 44 14.48 10.25 4.65
N ARG A 45 13.59 11.09 4.09
CA ARG A 45 12.15 10.82 4.12
C ARG A 45 11.94 9.50 3.40
N GLY A 46 11.30 8.55 4.07
CA GLY A 46 11.01 7.24 3.49
C GLY A 46 10.28 7.40 2.16
N PRO A 47 10.45 6.44 1.22
CA PRO A 47 9.94 6.55 -0.15
C PRO A 47 8.42 6.37 -0.27
N LEU A 48 7.73 6.19 0.86
CA LEU A 48 6.28 6.21 0.96
C LEU A 48 5.83 7.17 2.06
N PRO A 49 4.65 7.79 1.91
CA PRO A 49 3.83 7.85 0.69
C PRO A 49 4.48 8.72 -0.41
N PHE A 50 4.06 8.54 -1.67
CA PHE A 50 4.45 9.43 -2.77
C PHE A 50 3.76 10.79 -2.63
N ARG A 51 4.51 11.87 -2.87
CA ARG A 51 4.14 13.26 -2.61
C ARG A 51 4.39 14.14 -3.85
N PRO A 52 3.80 15.33 -3.91
CA PRO A 52 4.19 16.34 -4.89
C PRO A 52 5.70 16.61 -4.83
N GLY A 53 6.35 16.60 -5.99
CA GLY A 53 7.80 16.77 -6.13
C GLY A 53 8.59 15.46 -6.23
N ASP A 54 7.98 14.32 -5.90
CA ASP A 54 8.58 13.02 -6.20
C ASP A 54 8.60 12.78 -7.72
N GLY A 55 9.58 12.00 -8.18
CA GLY A 55 9.76 11.67 -9.60
C GLY A 55 8.65 10.78 -10.16
N PRO A 56 8.57 10.66 -11.50
CA PRO A 56 7.52 9.89 -12.15
C PRO A 56 7.64 8.41 -11.83
N ASN A 57 6.52 7.74 -11.53
CA ASN A 57 6.51 6.31 -11.25
C ASN A 57 5.22 5.59 -11.66
N LEU A 58 5.32 4.26 -11.73
CA LEU A 58 4.25 3.36 -12.16
C LEU A 58 3.01 3.39 -11.26
N PHE A 59 3.18 3.56 -9.94
CA PHE A 59 2.07 3.50 -9.00
C PHE A 59 1.21 4.76 -9.08
N VAL A 60 1.85 5.92 -9.26
CA VAL A 60 1.16 7.18 -9.55
C VAL A 60 0.47 7.12 -10.91
N GLN A 61 1.11 6.55 -11.93
CA GLN A 61 0.47 6.36 -13.24
C GLN A 61 -0.80 5.51 -13.11
N PHE A 62 -0.76 4.43 -12.31
CA PHE A 62 -1.97 3.65 -12.04
C PHE A 62 -3.06 4.47 -11.35
N ALA A 63 -2.71 5.26 -10.33
CA ALA A 63 -3.68 6.12 -9.66
C ALA A 63 -4.33 7.09 -10.67
N GLN A 64 -3.55 7.70 -11.56
CA GLN A 64 -4.06 8.55 -12.63
C GLN A 64 -5.02 7.82 -13.57
N VAL A 65 -4.62 6.65 -14.09
CA VAL A 65 -5.48 5.81 -14.95
C VAL A 65 -6.78 5.42 -14.23
N ARG A 66 -6.69 5.06 -12.94
CA ARG A 66 -7.86 4.69 -12.15
C ARG A 66 -8.80 5.86 -11.92
N LEU A 67 -8.28 7.01 -11.52
CA LEU A 67 -9.07 8.22 -11.30
C LEU A 67 -9.70 8.73 -12.61
N ALA A 68 -9.01 8.61 -13.75
CA ALA A 68 -9.53 9.03 -15.05
C ALA A 68 -10.66 8.09 -15.58
N THR A 69 -10.71 6.86 -15.09
CA THR A 69 -11.70 5.83 -15.47
C THR A 69 -12.87 5.70 -14.51
N PHE A 70 -12.94 6.55 -13.48
CA PHE A 70 -14.15 6.68 -12.68
C PHE A 70 -15.37 7.07 -13.54
N PRO A 71 -16.59 6.76 -13.07
CA PRO A 71 -17.82 7.18 -13.74
C PRO A 71 -17.81 8.67 -14.10
N ALA A 72 -18.44 9.01 -15.23
CA ALA A 72 -18.36 10.37 -15.77
C ALA A 72 -18.96 11.45 -14.84
N ASP A 73 -19.88 11.05 -13.97
CA ASP A 73 -20.51 11.88 -12.93
C ASP A 73 -19.76 11.87 -11.59
N SER A 74 -18.65 11.14 -11.48
CA SER A 74 -17.83 11.14 -10.27
C SER A 74 -17.15 12.51 -10.09
N PRO A 75 -17.36 13.21 -8.95
CA PRO A 75 -16.75 14.51 -8.71
C PRO A 75 -15.23 14.42 -8.51
N CYS A 76 -14.69 13.22 -8.28
CA CYS A 76 -13.28 12.97 -8.06
C CYS A 76 -12.58 12.38 -9.29
N ARG A 77 -13.26 12.35 -10.44
CA ARG A 77 -12.66 11.89 -11.70
C ARG A 77 -11.53 12.82 -12.12
N LEU A 78 -10.38 12.26 -12.49
CA LEU A 78 -9.27 13.03 -13.05
C LEU A 78 -9.57 13.37 -14.52
N THR A 79 -9.93 14.62 -14.79
CA THR A 79 -10.20 15.13 -16.15
C THR A 79 -9.15 16.10 -16.65
N ASP A 80 -8.45 16.77 -15.74
CA ASP A 80 -7.45 17.77 -16.08
C ASP A 80 -6.18 17.12 -16.64
N HIS A 81 -5.46 17.88 -17.45
CA HIS A 81 -4.18 17.45 -17.99
C HIS A 81 -3.20 17.15 -16.86
N HIS A 82 -2.52 16.01 -16.96
CA HIS A 82 -1.53 15.56 -16.00
C HIS A 82 -0.32 14.94 -16.72
N THR A 83 0.82 14.91 -16.03
CA THR A 83 2.03 14.25 -16.49
C THR A 83 2.04 12.82 -16.00
N VAL A 84 2.27 11.87 -16.91
CA VAL A 84 2.26 10.43 -16.62
C VAL A 84 3.20 10.10 -15.44
N GLY A 85 2.64 9.48 -14.41
CA GLY A 85 3.37 9.03 -13.23
C GLY A 85 3.78 10.13 -12.25
N MET A 86 3.42 11.38 -12.48
CA MET A 86 3.78 12.51 -11.60
C MET A 86 2.63 12.89 -10.66
N MET A 87 2.98 13.22 -9.41
CA MET A 87 2.06 13.81 -8.42
C MET A 87 1.88 15.32 -8.68
N ASP A 88 1.40 15.69 -9.86
CA ASP A 88 1.09 17.08 -10.20
C ASP A 88 -0.21 17.58 -9.55
N THR A 89 -0.50 18.87 -9.71
CA THR A 89 -1.68 19.51 -9.10
C THR A 89 -2.98 18.78 -9.43
N ALA A 90 -3.19 18.40 -10.69
CA ALA A 90 -4.40 17.70 -11.13
C ALA A 90 -4.55 16.34 -10.44
N THR A 91 -3.46 15.55 -10.43
CA THR A 91 -3.41 14.23 -9.78
C THR A 91 -3.67 14.35 -8.28
N VAL A 92 -3.04 15.33 -7.63
CA VAL A 92 -3.16 15.57 -6.20
C VAL A 92 -4.57 15.98 -5.82
N GLU A 93 -5.19 16.92 -6.53
CA GLU A 93 -6.56 17.35 -6.24
C GLU A 93 -7.59 16.23 -6.44
N ALA A 94 -7.43 15.40 -7.48
CA ALA A 94 -8.27 14.21 -7.68
C ALA A 94 -8.12 13.21 -6.52
N LEU A 95 -6.88 12.94 -6.05
CA LEU A 95 -6.64 12.11 -4.87
C LEU A 95 -7.25 12.69 -3.61
N LYS A 96 -7.12 14.01 -3.37
CA LYS A 96 -7.73 14.67 -2.20
C LYS A 96 -9.25 14.52 -2.18
N CYS A 97 -9.90 14.72 -3.32
CA CYS A 97 -11.34 14.53 -3.46
C CYS A 97 -11.71 13.10 -3.10
N TRP A 98 -11.06 12.12 -3.75
CA TRP A 98 -11.39 10.72 -3.60
C TRP A 98 -11.12 10.20 -2.18
N GLN A 99 -9.98 10.55 -1.58
CA GLN A 99 -9.64 10.18 -0.20
C GLN A 99 -10.69 10.67 0.79
N ARG A 100 -11.10 11.95 0.70
CA ARG A 100 -12.15 12.51 1.57
C ARG A 100 -13.49 11.81 1.39
N GLN A 101 -13.86 11.51 0.14
CA GLN A 101 -15.11 10.82 -0.15
C GLN A 101 -15.13 9.42 0.48
N VAL A 102 -14.07 8.64 0.25
CA VAL A 102 -13.99 7.26 0.76
C VAL A 102 -13.83 7.24 2.28
N ASP A 103 -12.99 8.10 2.86
CA ASP A 103 -12.85 8.20 4.32
C ASP A 103 -14.19 8.52 4.98
N GLY A 104 -14.99 9.40 4.38
CA GLY A 104 -16.34 9.73 4.86
C GLY A 104 -17.36 8.58 4.73
N ILE A 105 -17.28 7.76 3.66
CA ILE A 105 -18.21 6.65 3.44
C ILE A 105 -17.88 5.44 4.31
N TYR A 106 -16.60 5.12 4.44
CA TYR A 106 -16.13 3.86 5.02
C TYR A 106 -15.60 3.99 6.46
N ASP A 107 -15.63 5.18 7.06
CA ASP A 107 -14.79 5.51 8.24
C ASP A 107 -13.32 5.13 7.93
N GLY A 108 -12.89 5.58 6.76
CA GLY A 108 -11.58 5.29 6.21
C GLY A 108 -10.48 6.08 6.91
N VAL A 109 -9.24 5.63 6.71
CA VAL A 109 -8.08 6.12 7.43
C VAL A 109 -6.98 6.63 6.49
N MET A 110 -7.30 6.82 5.21
CA MET A 110 -6.29 7.14 4.20
C MET A 110 -5.66 8.49 4.44
N VAL A 111 -6.45 9.53 4.72
CA VAL A 111 -5.91 10.87 5.02
C VAL A 111 -5.05 10.84 6.28
N LYS A 112 -5.45 10.08 7.29
CA LYS A 112 -4.67 9.92 8.52
C LYS A 112 -3.35 9.18 8.27
N THR A 113 -3.35 8.21 7.38
CA THR A 113 -2.22 7.29 7.15
C THR A 113 -1.23 7.84 6.14
N ASP A 114 -1.72 8.17 4.95
CA ASP A 114 -0.87 8.61 3.84
C ASP A 114 -0.75 10.13 3.80
N GLY A 115 -1.66 10.86 4.45
CA GLY A 115 -1.76 12.30 4.29
C GLY A 115 -2.57 12.69 3.05
N LEU A 116 -3.30 13.79 3.19
CA LEU A 116 -4.23 14.29 2.18
C LEU A 116 -3.49 14.65 0.88
N GLY A 117 -3.88 13.99 -0.23
CA GLY A 117 -3.32 14.20 -1.56
C GLY A 117 -2.03 13.42 -1.85
N ASN A 118 -1.57 12.58 -0.91
CA ASN A 118 -0.44 11.69 -1.12
C ASN A 118 -0.91 10.29 -1.52
N LEU A 119 -0.05 9.54 -2.20
CA LEU A 119 -0.32 8.16 -2.61
C LEU A 119 0.56 7.20 -1.78
N GLY A 120 0.00 6.65 -0.70
CA GLY A 120 0.63 5.59 0.06
C GLY A 120 -0.11 4.27 -0.06
N ARG A 121 0.24 3.32 0.84
CA ARG A 121 -0.33 1.97 0.82
C ARG A 121 -1.84 1.98 1.04
N SER A 122 -2.32 2.83 1.96
CA SER A 122 -3.72 2.92 2.33
C SER A 122 -4.57 3.40 1.13
N THR A 123 -4.11 4.46 0.47
CA THR A 123 -4.71 5.06 -0.73
C THR A 123 -4.66 4.10 -1.91
N MET A 124 -3.53 3.40 -2.13
CA MET A 124 -3.42 2.39 -3.19
C MET A 124 -4.37 1.21 -2.98
N THR A 125 -4.46 0.68 -1.75
CA THR A 125 -5.39 -0.41 -1.40
C THR A 125 -6.82 -0.04 -1.75
N ALA A 126 -7.28 1.15 -1.35
CA ALA A 126 -8.65 1.57 -1.62
C ALA A 126 -8.88 1.93 -3.11
N LEU A 127 -7.89 2.49 -3.83
CA LEU A 127 -8.01 2.74 -5.28
C LEU A 127 -8.20 1.43 -6.06
N LEU A 128 -7.44 0.40 -5.68
CA LEU A 128 -7.60 -0.95 -6.23
C LEU A 128 -8.98 -1.51 -5.87
N MET A 129 -9.42 -1.40 -4.61
CA MET A 129 -10.74 -1.90 -4.19
C MET A 129 -11.91 -1.25 -4.94
N ALA A 130 -11.78 0.02 -5.33
CA ALA A 130 -12.84 0.72 -6.05
C ALA A 130 -13.28 -0.01 -7.35
N HIS A 131 -12.41 -0.83 -7.95
CA HIS A 131 -12.76 -1.63 -9.14
C HIS A 131 -13.77 -2.73 -8.83
N LEU A 132 -13.62 -3.40 -7.69
CA LEU A 132 -14.41 -4.57 -7.33
C LEU A 132 -15.85 -4.21 -6.89
N GLY A 133 -16.15 -2.91 -6.71
CA GLY A 133 -17.48 -2.44 -6.35
C GLY A 133 -17.85 -2.85 -4.92
N LYS A 134 -19.07 -3.39 -4.74
CA LYS A 134 -19.56 -3.91 -3.44
C LYS A 134 -19.76 -5.43 -3.45
N ASN A 135 -19.45 -6.08 -4.58
CA ASN A 135 -19.75 -7.48 -4.77
C ASN A 135 -18.55 -8.34 -4.37
N THR A 136 -18.75 -9.25 -3.42
CA THR A 136 -17.75 -10.23 -2.99
C THR A 136 -17.86 -11.56 -3.74
N ALA A 137 -18.90 -11.76 -4.56
CA ALA A 137 -19.17 -13.04 -5.23
C ALA A 137 -17.99 -13.52 -6.09
N ASP A 138 -17.32 -12.61 -6.81
CA ASP A 138 -16.24 -12.94 -7.74
C ASP A 138 -14.91 -13.34 -7.05
N ILE A 139 -14.87 -13.33 -5.71
CA ILE A 139 -13.68 -13.66 -4.91
C ILE A 139 -13.98 -14.70 -3.82
N GLN A 140 -15.04 -15.49 -4.02
CA GLN A 140 -15.42 -16.58 -3.13
C GLN A 140 -14.68 -17.89 -3.44
N PRO A 141 -14.62 -18.85 -2.50
CA PRO A 141 -14.03 -20.16 -2.76
C PRO A 141 -14.64 -20.84 -3.99
N GLY A 142 -13.78 -21.31 -4.90
CA GLY A 142 -14.18 -21.96 -6.15
C GLY A 142 -14.19 -21.04 -7.37
N GLU A 143 -14.09 -19.73 -7.17
CA GLU A 143 -13.98 -18.76 -8.26
C GLU A 143 -12.62 -18.82 -8.94
N ASP A 144 -12.61 -18.66 -10.27
CA ASP A 144 -11.43 -18.49 -11.12
C ASP A 144 -11.71 -17.45 -12.20
N ASN A 145 -11.26 -16.21 -11.96
CA ASN A 145 -11.58 -15.08 -12.82
C ASN A 145 -10.56 -13.94 -12.67
N PRO A 146 -10.64 -12.89 -13.52
CA PRO A 146 -9.72 -11.73 -13.44
C PRO A 146 -9.83 -10.90 -12.15
N ASN A 147 -10.99 -10.90 -11.48
CA ASN A 147 -11.17 -10.17 -10.22
C ASN A 147 -10.34 -10.79 -9.08
N VAL A 148 -10.03 -12.08 -9.14
CA VAL A 148 -9.09 -12.72 -8.21
C VAL A 148 -7.66 -12.22 -8.40
N VAL A 149 -7.22 -11.99 -9.64
CA VAL A 149 -5.90 -11.35 -9.92
C VAL A 149 -5.88 -9.94 -9.36
N TRP A 150 -6.96 -9.18 -9.59
CA TRP A 150 -7.10 -7.83 -9.07
C TRP A 150 -7.07 -7.78 -7.54
N PHE A 151 -7.80 -8.68 -6.89
CA PHE A 151 -7.89 -8.76 -5.44
C PHE A 151 -6.56 -9.22 -4.80
N ASN A 152 -5.79 -10.07 -5.47
CA ASN A 152 -4.42 -10.36 -5.04
C ASN A 152 -3.57 -9.09 -4.98
N SER A 153 -3.70 -8.18 -5.95
CA SER A 153 -3.02 -6.88 -5.94
C SER A 153 -3.44 -6.03 -4.73
N VAL A 154 -4.74 -5.96 -4.43
CA VAL A 154 -5.27 -5.28 -3.23
C VAL A 154 -4.55 -5.78 -1.98
N LEU A 155 -4.53 -7.09 -1.76
CA LEU A 155 -3.97 -7.66 -0.55
C LEU A 155 -2.46 -7.48 -0.46
N LEU A 156 -1.72 -7.47 -1.58
CA LEU A 156 -0.28 -7.17 -1.53
C LEU A 156 -0.02 -5.78 -0.94
N TRP A 157 -0.75 -4.77 -1.39
CA TRP A 157 -0.67 -3.42 -0.84
C TRP A 157 -1.14 -3.36 0.62
N ALA A 158 -2.23 -4.06 0.92
CA ALA A 158 -2.82 -4.04 2.25
C ALA A 158 -1.99 -4.78 3.30
N THR A 159 -1.16 -5.76 2.92
CA THR A 159 -0.48 -6.64 3.88
C THR A 159 1.04 -6.49 3.95
N TYR A 160 1.71 -6.09 2.88
CA TYR A 160 3.17 -5.98 2.89
C TYR A 160 3.62 -4.62 3.40
N ASP A 161 4.25 -4.63 4.58
CA ASP A 161 4.91 -3.48 5.20
C ASP A 161 6.41 -3.42 4.88
N ARG A 162 7.00 -4.47 4.29
CA ARG A 162 8.34 -4.45 3.69
C ARG A 162 8.28 -4.70 2.18
N ILE A 163 8.77 -3.74 1.40
CA ILE A 163 8.81 -3.78 -0.05
C ILE A 163 10.22 -4.19 -0.49
N THR A 164 10.37 -5.46 -0.81
CA THR A 164 11.58 -6.06 -1.40
C THR A 164 11.48 -6.12 -2.93
N ASP A 165 12.56 -6.51 -3.61
CA ASP A 165 12.56 -6.62 -5.08
C ASP A 165 11.45 -7.56 -5.59
N ASN A 166 11.26 -8.72 -4.94
CA ASN A 166 10.20 -9.66 -5.32
C ASN A 166 8.80 -9.04 -5.15
N VAL A 167 8.60 -8.24 -4.11
CA VAL A 167 7.33 -7.54 -3.86
C VAL A 167 7.09 -6.50 -4.95
N VAL A 168 8.08 -5.65 -5.23
CA VAL A 168 7.92 -4.58 -6.22
C VAL A 168 7.74 -5.14 -7.64
N THR A 169 8.44 -6.22 -8.00
CA THR A 169 8.23 -6.93 -9.27
C THR A 169 6.79 -7.45 -9.38
N THR A 170 6.29 -8.11 -8.34
CA THR A 170 4.92 -8.67 -8.34
C THR A 170 3.87 -7.57 -8.42
N GLN A 171 4.01 -6.51 -7.60
CA GLN A 171 3.10 -5.37 -7.63
C GLN A 171 3.11 -4.67 -8.99
N SER A 172 4.30 -4.49 -9.60
CA SER A 172 4.42 -3.87 -10.92
C SER A 172 3.69 -4.64 -12.01
N LEU A 173 3.77 -5.97 -11.99
CA LEU A 173 3.07 -6.83 -12.95
C LEU A 173 1.56 -6.70 -12.82
N PHE A 174 1.02 -6.77 -11.59
CA PHE A 174 -0.41 -6.61 -11.37
C PHE A 174 -0.90 -5.21 -11.70
N ILE A 175 -0.15 -4.16 -11.33
CA ILE A 175 -0.51 -2.79 -11.63
C ILE A 175 -0.58 -2.54 -13.14
N ARG A 176 0.38 -3.06 -13.91
CA ARG A 176 0.35 -2.97 -15.38
C ARG A 176 -0.87 -3.69 -15.97
N SER A 177 -1.15 -4.91 -15.50
CA SER A 177 -2.34 -5.65 -15.93
C SER A 177 -3.64 -4.91 -15.58
N ASN A 178 -3.70 -4.27 -14.41
CA ASN A 178 -4.87 -3.51 -13.97
C ASN A 178 -5.07 -2.25 -14.82
N MET A 179 -4.00 -1.53 -15.16
CA MET A 179 -4.09 -0.37 -16.07
C MET A 179 -4.61 -0.77 -17.45
N GLN A 180 -4.09 -1.87 -18.02
CA GLN A 180 -4.56 -2.39 -19.31
C GLN A 180 -6.07 -2.70 -19.26
N TYR A 181 -6.54 -3.35 -18.19
CA TYR A 181 -7.96 -3.63 -17.98
C TYR A 181 -8.80 -2.34 -17.96
N LEU A 182 -8.37 -1.33 -17.20
CA LEU A 182 -9.07 -0.04 -17.11
C LEU A 182 -9.12 0.71 -18.44
N GLN A 183 -8.14 0.48 -19.30
CA GLN A 183 -8.06 1.04 -20.65
C GLN A 183 -8.84 0.21 -21.69
N GLY A 184 -9.64 -0.76 -21.25
CA GLY A 184 -10.52 -1.55 -22.11
C GLY A 184 -9.84 -2.76 -22.76
N VAL A 185 -8.58 -3.06 -22.42
CA VAL A 185 -7.92 -4.29 -22.86
C VAL A 185 -8.54 -5.47 -22.11
N LYS A 186 -9.04 -6.46 -22.85
CA LYS A 186 -9.62 -7.66 -22.24
C LYS A 186 -8.56 -8.36 -21.36
N PRO A 187 -8.89 -8.71 -20.10
CA PRO A 187 -7.95 -9.41 -19.24
C PRO A 187 -7.62 -10.77 -19.84
N ARG A 188 -6.33 -11.05 -20.00
CA ARG A 188 -5.84 -12.38 -20.41
C ARG A 188 -5.58 -13.29 -19.22
N ALA A 189 -5.28 -12.70 -18.06
CA ALA A 189 -5.01 -13.44 -16.84
C ALA A 189 -6.29 -13.62 -16.03
N HIS A 190 -6.45 -14.82 -15.51
CA HIS A 190 -7.42 -15.20 -14.49
C HIS A 190 -6.67 -16.02 -13.45
N ALA A 191 -7.21 -16.09 -12.23
CA ALA A 191 -6.62 -16.88 -11.17
C ALA A 191 -7.71 -17.50 -10.28
N PRO A 192 -7.49 -18.71 -9.77
CA PRO A 192 -8.39 -19.31 -8.81
C PRO A 192 -8.20 -18.72 -7.42
N VAL A 193 -9.27 -18.71 -6.62
CA VAL A 193 -9.18 -18.52 -5.16
C VAL A 193 -8.50 -19.74 -4.55
N ASN A 194 -7.19 -19.63 -4.36
CA ASN A 194 -6.31 -20.70 -3.86
C ASN A 194 -5.94 -20.51 -2.39
N ASP A 195 -5.23 -21.49 -1.81
CA ASP A 195 -4.88 -21.45 -0.39
C ASP A 195 -3.90 -20.33 -0.05
N ALA A 196 -3.00 -19.94 -0.98
CA ALA A 196 -2.13 -18.79 -0.78
C ALA A 196 -2.91 -17.48 -0.61
N LEU A 197 -3.96 -17.28 -1.42
CA LEU A 197 -4.86 -16.14 -1.29
C LEU A 197 -5.62 -16.19 0.05
N LYS A 198 -6.18 -17.35 0.40
CA LYS A 198 -6.89 -17.53 1.68
C LYS A 198 -5.99 -17.23 2.89
N GLU A 199 -4.74 -17.68 2.87
CA GLU A 199 -3.80 -17.38 3.95
C GLU A 199 -3.47 -15.88 4.05
N ARG A 200 -3.37 -15.17 2.91
CA ARG A 200 -3.20 -13.71 2.93
C ARG A 200 -4.44 -12.99 3.45
N VAL A 201 -5.65 -13.49 3.13
CA VAL A 201 -6.90 -12.99 3.73
C VAL A 201 -6.90 -13.20 5.24
N LYS A 202 -6.52 -14.39 5.73
CA LYS A 202 -6.42 -14.68 7.17
C LYS A 202 -5.42 -13.75 7.87
N LEU A 203 -4.28 -13.49 7.25
CA LEU A 203 -3.27 -12.56 7.76
C LEU A 203 -3.86 -11.15 7.91
N TYR A 204 -4.53 -10.67 6.87
CA TYR A 204 -5.18 -9.36 6.90
C TYR A 204 -6.29 -9.29 7.97
N GLN A 205 -7.18 -10.29 8.00
CA GLN A 205 -8.26 -10.37 8.99
C GLN A 205 -7.72 -10.33 10.42
N ARG A 206 -6.67 -11.10 10.72
CA ARG A 206 -6.03 -11.09 12.04
C ARG A 206 -5.51 -9.71 12.41
N ALA A 207 -4.82 -9.03 11.49
CA ALA A 207 -4.28 -7.70 11.73
C ALA A 207 -5.39 -6.65 11.95
N MET A 208 -6.54 -6.83 11.31
CA MET A 208 -7.69 -5.93 11.45
C MET A 208 -8.62 -6.29 12.61
N GLY A 209 -8.32 -7.35 13.38
CA GLY A 209 -9.18 -7.82 14.47
C GLY A 209 -10.51 -8.41 13.98
N LEU A 210 -10.57 -8.92 12.75
CA LEU A 210 -11.72 -9.57 12.15
C LEU A 210 -11.72 -11.09 12.45
N PRO A 211 -12.87 -11.78 12.33
CA PRO A 211 -12.89 -13.24 12.29
C PRO A 211 -11.97 -13.80 11.21
N VAL A 212 -11.08 -14.73 11.58
CA VAL A 212 -10.04 -15.27 10.69
C VAL A 212 -10.59 -16.46 9.90
N THR A 213 -11.48 -16.18 8.95
CA THR A 213 -12.15 -17.19 8.13
C THR A 213 -11.34 -17.59 6.90
N GLY A 214 -10.49 -16.68 6.39
CA GLY A 214 -9.84 -16.83 5.09
C GLY A 214 -10.77 -16.63 3.90
N THR A 215 -12.03 -16.27 4.15
CA THR A 215 -13.01 -15.89 3.14
C THR A 215 -13.15 -14.38 3.14
N VAL A 216 -13.26 -13.78 1.96
CA VAL A 216 -13.49 -12.33 1.84
C VAL A 216 -14.96 -12.04 2.09
N ASP A 217 -15.30 -11.80 3.35
CA ASP A 217 -16.63 -11.37 3.79
C ASP A 217 -16.80 -9.85 3.72
N ASP A 218 -18.04 -9.38 3.95
CA ASP A 218 -18.39 -7.96 3.88
C ASP A 218 -17.57 -7.09 4.85
N ALA A 219 -17.22 -7.62 6.03
CA ALA A 219 -16.41 -6.91 7.00
C ALA A 219 -14.97 -6.71 6.48
N THR A 220 -14.36 -7.78 5.97
CA THR A 220 -13.03 -7.75 5.33
C THR A 220 -13.02 -6.77 4.16
N TYR A 221 -14.05 -6.87 3.33
CA TYR A 221 -14.21 -6.04 2.13
C TYR A 221 -14.38 -4.55 2.47
N ARG A 222 -15.17 -4.24 3.51
CA ARG A 222 -15.36 -2.88 4.03
C ARG A 222 -14.05 -2.26 4.53
N GLN A 223 -13.23 -3.01 5.27
CA GLN A 223 -11.95 -2.50 5.77
C GLN A 223 -10.99 -2.17 4.62
N LEU A 224 -10.93 -3.01 3.60
CA LEU A 224 -10.09 -2.77 2.42
C LEU A 224 -10.56 -1.55 1.62
N HIS A 225 -11.88 -1.34 1.47
CA HIS A 225 -12.42 -0.13 0.84
C HIS A 225 -12.08 1.14 1.62
N GLY A 226 -12.07 1.08 2.95
CA GLY A 226 -11.62 2.19 3.80
C GLY A 226 -10.10 2.41 3.84
N GLY A 227 -9.34 1.66 3.03
CA GLY A 227 -7.89 1.77 2.95
C GLY A 227 -7.17 1.22 4.19
N ARG A 228 -7.80 0.35 4.98
CA ARG A 228 -7.12 -0.21 6.16
C ARG A 228 -6.08 -1.23 5.74
N ILE A 229 -4.90 -1.14 6.33
CA ILE A 229 -3.71 -1.94 5.99
C ILE A 229 -3.05 -2.47 7.26
N VAL A 230 -2.28 -3.54 7.11
CA VAL A 230 -1.37 -4.05 8.15
C VAL A 230 -0.29 -2.99 8.43
N SER A 231 -0.02 -2.76 9.71
CA SER A 231 0.93 -1.73 10.20
C SER A 231 0.49 -0.33 9.78
N GLN A 232 -0.75 0.05 10.11
CA GLN A 232 -1.41 1.30 9.66
C GLN A 232 -0.63 2.58 10.00
N ASP A 233 0.15 2.57 11.09
CA ASP A 233 0.98 3.68 11.54
C ASP A 233 2.38 3.70 10.88
N GLN A 234 2.68 2.73 10.03
CA GLN A 234 3.96 2.59 9.35
C GLN A 234 3.75 2.62 7.83
N PRO A 235 4.31 3.62 7.12
CA PRO A 235 4.12 3.77 5.67
C PRO A 235 4.76 2.63 4.85
N GLY A 236 5.57 1.79 5.50
CA GLY A 236 6.28 0.65 4.94
C GLY A 236 7.78 0.92 4.81
N GLU A 237 8.57 -0.11 5.01
CA GLU A 237 10.02 -0.14 4.75
C GLU A 237 10.26 -0.55 3.30
N VAL A 238 11.18 0.12 2.61
CA VAL A 238 11.55 -0.23 1.23
C VAL A 238 13.03 -0.58 1.20
N THR A 239 13.32 -1.78 0.71
CA THR A 239 14.68 -2.29 0.52
C THR A 239 14.93 -2.73 -0.92
N ALA A 240 13.97 -2.47 -1.82
CA ALA A 240 14.07 -2.82 -3.23
C ALA A 240 14.92 -1.79 -3.99
N ASP A 241 15.85 -2.26 -4.83
CA ASP A 241 16.80 -1.40 -5.54
C ASP A 241 16.10 -0.56 -6.62
N ASN A 242 15.06 -1.12 -7.24
CA ASN A 242 14.33 -0.50 -8.34
C ASN A 242 13.02 0.17 -7.90
N TYR A 243 13.03 0.77 -6.71
CA TYR A 243 11.88 1.48 -6.17
C TYR A 243 12.01 3.01 -6.27
N PRO A 244 10.96 3.73 -6.71
CA PRO A 244 9.74 3.19 -7.30
C PRO A 244 9.96 2.77 -8.76
N PRO A 245 9.18 1.80 -9.29
CA PRO A 245 9.28 1.39 -10.68
C PRO A 245 8.95 2.55 -11.61
N LEU A 246 9.71 2.67 -12.71
CA LEU A 246 9.43 3.65 -13.75
C LEU A 246 8.02 3.43 -14.34
N PRO A 247 7.36 4.51 -14.79
CA PRO A 247 6.08 4.40 -15.48
C PRO A 247 6.14 3.40 -16.63
N ALA A 248 5.00 2.79 -16.94
CA ALA A 248 4.83 2.09 -18.20
C ALA A 248 4.97 3.10 -19.34
N THR A 249 5.98 2.90 -20.18
CA THR A 249 6.01 3.49 -21.51
C THR A 249 4.86 2.90 -22.31
N ASP A 250 4.13 3.74 -23.05
CA ASP A 250 2.98 3.34 -23.86
C ASP A 250 3.26 2.02 -24.61
N GLN A 251 2.37 1.05 -24.44
CA GLN A 251 2.34 -0.21 -25.20
C GLN A 251 1.27 -0.13 -26.28
#